data_AF-A0A197SH97-F1
#
_entry.id   AF-A0A197SH97-F1
#
_cell.length_a   1.000
_cell.length_b   1.000
_cell.length_c   1.000
_cell.angle_alpha   90.00
_cell.angle_beta   90.00
_cell.angle_gamma   90.00
#
_symmetry.space_group_name_H-M   'P 1'
#
loop_
_entity.id
_entity.type
_entity.pdbx_description
1 polymer ?
#
loop_
_entity_poly.entity_id
_entity_poly.type
_entity_poly.pdbx_seq_one_letter_code
_entity_poly.pdbx_strand_id
1 'polypeptide(L)'
;MTTTHTILAEPTGAATPPPGPPPPYDPDHLVTAEAAGEGALRVRVLWDGQVLADSTRPLLVHEDGLPVRYYLPTEDVRLDLLSPSTTRTTCPYKGIAAYWSLPDAPDIAWAYHEPLAAVTLIKDHLCFMGTAADTASGSGTGSEESLAAD
;
A
#
# COMPACT_ATOMS: atom_id res chain seq x y z
N MET A 1 6.42 -1.16 -21.61
CA MET A 1 6.43 -2.38 -20.76
C MET A 1 5.93 -1.95 -19.40
N THR A 2 5.01 -2.68 -18.78
CA THR A 2 4.46 -2.34 -17.45
C THR A 2 5.31 -3.00 -16.37
N THR A 3 5.85 -2.20 -15.45
CA THR A 3 6.55 -2.72 -14.27
C THR A 3 5.52 -3.22 -13.26
N THR A 4 5.75 -4.39 -12.65
CA THR A 4 4.87 -4.92 -11.60
C THR A 4 5.60 -4.96 -10.26
N HIS A 5 5.05 -4.29 -9.26
CA HIS A 5 5.49 -4.37 -7.87
C HIS A 5 4.51 -5.21 -7.06
N THR A 6 5.04 -6.12 -6.25
CA THR A 6 4.23 -6.93 -5.33
C THR A 6 4.53 -6.48 -3.91
N ILE A 7 3.50 -6.04 -3.20
CA ILE A 7 3.58 -5.74 -1.77
C ILE A 7 3.15 -6.99 -1.03
N LEU A 8 4.06 -7.55 -0.23
CA LEU A 8 3.71 -8.57 0.74
C LEU A 8 3.20 -7.85 1.96
N ALA A 9 1.88 -7.91 2.16
CA ALA A 9 1.25 -7.26 3.29
C ALA A 9 1.62 -8.01 4.56
N GLU A 10 1.92 -7.26 5.61
CA GLU A 10 2.36 -7.81 6.89
C GLU A 10 1.48 -7.26 8.01
N PRO A 11 1.23 -8.05 9.07
CA PRO A 11 0.37 -7.61 10.13
C PRO A 11 1.06 -6.43 10.81
N THR A 12 0.24 -5.46 11.18
CA THR A 12 0.65 -4.33 11.98
C THR A 12 0.98 -4.87 13.39
N GLY A 13 2.20 -5.36 13.60
CA GLY A 13 2.69 -5.81 14.92
C GLY A 13 2.78 -4.67 15.94
N ALA A 14 2.70 -3.43 15.47
CA ALA A 14 2.50 -2.24 16.26
C ALA A 14 1.55 -1.33 15.50
N ALA A 15 0.40 -0.99 16.11
CA ALA A 15 -0.36 0.18 15.72
C ALA A 15 0.63 1.29 15.32
N THR A 16 0.42 1.97 14.19
CA THR A 16 1.00 3.31 14.10
C THR A 16 0.54 4.02 15.38
N PRO A 17 1.44 4.44 16.28
CA PRO A 17 1.02 4.78 17.64
C PRO A 17 0.02 5.94 17.59
N PRO A 18 -1.13 5.91 18.30
CA PRO A 18 -1.64 7.15 18.88
C PRO A 18 -0.67 7.57 20.00
N PRO A 19 -0.33 8.84 20.11
CA PRO A 19 1.06 9.24 20.05
C PRO A 19 1.49 9.74 21.45
N GLY A 20 2.74 9.48 21.85
CA GLY A 20 3.45 10.65 22.40
C GLY A 20 3.37 11.72 21.32
N PRO A 21 3.04 13.00 21.62
CA PRO A 21 2.47 13.98 20.69
C PRO A 21 3.04 13.85 19.27
N PRO A 22 2.20 13.95 18.21
CA PRO A 22 2.69 13.86 16.84
C PRO A 22 3.92 14.76 16.71
N PRO A 23 4.96 14.33 15.98
CA PRO A 23 6.16 15.14 15.84
C PRO A 23 5.72 16.55 15.42
N PRO A 24 6.35 17.59 16.01
CA PRO A 24 5.99 18.96 15.67
C PRO A 24 6.06 19.12 14.16
N TYR A 25 5.08 19.86 13.61
CA TYR A 25 5.08 20.18 12.20
C TYR A 25 6.41 20.83 11.83
N ASP A 26 7.11 20.22 10.89
CA ASP A 26 8.31 20.75 10.26
C ASP A 26 7.92 21.29 8.88
N PRO A 27 8.04 22.60 8.61
CA PRO A 27 7.70 23.17 7.31
C PRO A 27 8.60 22.65 6.17
N ASP A 28 9.78 22.13 6.49
CA ASP A 28 10.72 21.60 5.50
C ASP A 28 10.48 20.11 5.22
N HIS A 29 9.65 19.43 6.01
CA HIS A 29 9.28 18.02 5.77
C HIS A 29 8.29 17.92 4.62
N LEU A 30 8.75 17.35 3.52
CA LEU A 30 7.99 17.25 2.29
C LEU A 30 7.22 15.93 2.20
N VAL A 31 5.96 16.06 1.81
CA VAL A 31 5.11 14.94 1.41
C VAL A 31 4.47 15.30 0.07
N THR A 32 4.71 14.48 -0.95
CA THR A 32 4.11 14.65 -2.28
C THR A 32 3.37 13.39 -2.70
N ALA A 33 2.40 13.57 -3.59
CA ALA A 33 1.68 12.49 -4.22
C ALA A 33 1.65 12.70 -5.74
N GLU A 34 1.90 11.65 -6.51
CA GLU A 34 1.85 11.69 -7.97
C GLU A 34 1.27 10.39 -8.55
N ALA A 35 0.70 10.46 -9.75
CA ALA A 35 0.27 9.26 -10.47
C ALA A 35 1.46 8.63 -11.20
N ALA A 36 1.54 7.30 -11.21
CA ALA A 36 2.63 6.57 -11.88
C ALA A 36 2.70 6.75 -13.41
N GLY A 37 1.67 7.34 -14.03
CA GLY A 37 1.45 7.34 -15.47
C GLY A 37 0.70 6.09 -15.94
N GLU A 38 -0.14 6.25 -16.96
CA GLU A 38 -1.03 5.17 -17.42
C GLU A 38 -0.24 3.96 -17.93
N GLY A 39 -0.48 2.79 -17.33
CA GLY A 39 0.14 1.52 -17.73
C GLY A 39 1.64 1.39 -17.43
N ALA A 40 2.25 2.38 -16.76
CA ALA A 40 3.67 2.34 -16.40
C ALA A 40 3.95 1.40 -15.21
N LEU A 41 3.03 1.35 -14.25
CA LEU A 41 3.18 0.59 -13.01
C LEU A 41 1.90 -0.17 -12.67
N ARG A 42 2.07 -1.43 -12.30
CA ARG A 42 1.06 -2.27 -11.65
C ARG A 42 1.51 -2.59 -10.23
N VAL A 43 0.63 -2.43 -9.25
CA VAL A 43 0.86 -2.80 -7.86
C VAL A 43 -0.11 -3.89 -7.47
N ARG A 44 0.41 -5.01 -6.96
CA ARG A 44 -0.39 -6.10 -6.37
C ARG A 44 -0.09 -6.18 -4.88
N VAL A 45 -1.12 -6.37 -4.07
CA VAL A 45 -0.98 -6.57 -2.62
C VAL A 45 -1.43 -7.98 -2.28
N LEU A 46 -0.57 -8.73 -1.59
CA LEU A 46 -0.80 -10.10 -1.18
C LEU A 46 -0.78 -10.23 0.33
N TRP A 47 -1.69 -11.01 0.90
CA TRP A 47 -1.67 -11.49 2.28
C TRP A 47 -1.77 -13.00 2.27
N ASP A 48 -0.75 -13.72 2.76
CA ASP A 48 -0.70 -15.20 2.72
C ASP A 48 -1.12 -15.80 1.37
N GLY A 49 -0.67 -15.19 0.27
CA GLY A 49 -0.99 -15.59 -1.10
C GLY A 49 -2.37 -15.14 -1.63
N GLN A 50 -3.24 -14.60 -0.77
CA GLN A 50 -4.52 -13.99 -1.16
C GLN A 50 -4.28 -12.56 -1.69
N VAL A 51 -4.80 -12.27 -2.88
CA VAL A 51 -4.78 -10.92 -3.44
C VAL A 51 -5.79 -10.04 -2.70
N LEU A 52 -5.29 -8.98 -2.06
CA LEU A 52 -6.10 -7.94 -1.43
C LEU A 52 -6.34 -6.75 -2.36
N ALA A 53 -5.38 -6.44 -3.22
CA ALA A 53 -5.51 -5.36 -4.20
C ALA A 53 -4.68 -5.63 -5.46
N ASP A 54 -5.14 -5.13 -6.59
CA ASP A 54 -4.46 -5.25 -7.88
C ASP A 54 -4.79 -4.04 -8.76
N SER A 55 -3.85 -3.11 -8.87
CA SER A 55 -4.09 -1.81 -9.49
C SER A 55 -3.04 -1.48 -10.54
N THR A 56 -3.48 -0.89 -11.66
CA THR A 56 -2.61 -0.25 -12.67
C THR A 56 -2.69 1.28 -12.62
N ARG A 57 -3.31 1.82 -11.56
CA ARG A 57 -3.49 3.26 -11.34
C ARG A 57 -2.98 3.69 -9.95
N PRO A 58 -1.81 3.23 -9.48
CA PRO A 58 -1.32 3.60 -8.16
C PRO A 58 -0.92 5.08 -8.13
N LEU A 59 -1.19 5.71 -7.00
CA LEU A 59 -0.56 6.96 -6.60
C LEU A 59 0.70 6.64 -5.79
N LEU A 60 1.81 7.29 -6.12
CA LEU A 60 3.07 7.19 -5.39
C LEU A 60 3.12 8.36 -4.42
N VAL A 61 3.29 8.04 -3.14
CA VAL A 61 3.53 9.02 -2.09
C VAL A 61 4.97 8.96 -1.68
N HIS A 62 5.65 10.10 -1.82
CA HIS A 62 7.01 10.31 -1.35
C HIS A 62 6.94 11.11 -0.06
N GLU A 63 7.67 10.66 0.96
CA GLU A 63 7.77 11.32 2.25
C GLU A 63 9.21 11.25 2.73
N ASP A 64 9.73 12.37 3.21
CA ASP A 64 11.14 12.48 3.59
C ASP A 64 11.56 11.40 4.59
N GLY A 65 12.66 10.72 4.25
CA GLY A 65 13.24 9.65 5.08
C GLY A 65 12.44 8.34 5.08
N LEU A 66 11.36 8.22 4.31
CA LEU A 66 10.53 7.02 4.23
C LEU A 66 10.55 6.40 2.82
N PRO A 67 10.39 5.07 2.71
CA PRO A 67 10.15 4.43 1.41
C PRO A 67 8.88 4.95 0.73
N VAL A 68 8.88 4.95 -0.60
CA VAL A 68 7.69 5.28 -1.40
C VAL A 68 6.53 4.37 -1.02
N ARG A 69 5.37 4.98 -0.78
CA ARG A 69 4.12 4.26 -0.48
C ARG A 69 3.17 4.34 -1.66
N TYR A 70 2.48 3.23 -1.92
CA TYR A 70 1.50 3.14 -2.99
C TYR A 70 0.09 3.26 -2.41
N TYR A 71 -0.66 4.22 -2.93
CA TYR A 71 -2.07 4.44 -2.61
C TYR A 71 -2.91 3.98 -3.79
N LEU A 72 -3.77 3.00 -3.55
CA LEU A 72 -4.54 2.32 -4.57
C LEU A 72 -5.99 2.80 -4.51
N PRO A 73 -6.64 3.07 -5.65
CA PRO A 73 -8.03 3.47 -5.66
C PRO A 73 -8.89 2.36 -5.06
N THR A 74 -9.95 2.75 -4.34
CA THR A 74 -10.80 1.79 -3.62
C THR A 74 -11.39 0.72 -4.54
N GLU A 75 -11.67 1.04 -5.80
CA GLU A 75 -12.22 0.09 -6.79
C GLU A 75 -11.28 -1.08 -7.11
N ASP A 76 -9.97 -0.88 -6.93
CA ASP A 76 -8.94 -1.89 -7.22
C ASP A 76 -8.61 -2.73 -5.96
N VAL A 77 -9.34 -2.51 -4.86
CA VAL A 77 -9.16 -3.16 -3.56
C VAL A 77 -10.34 -4.08 -3.24
N ARG A 78 -10.06 -5.29 -2.77
CA ARG A 78 -11.05 -6.26 -2.28
C ARG A 78 -11.56 -5.87 -0.89
N LEU A 79 -12.30 -4.75 -0.81
CA LEU A 79 -12.93 -4.31 0.43
C LEU A 79 -13.93 -5.32 1.00
N ASP A 80 -14.45 -6.24 0.20
CA ASP A 80 -15.29 -7.35 0.67
C ASP A 80 -14.55 -8.32 1.61
N LEU A 81 -13.22 -8.34 1.56
CA LEU A 81 -12.37 -9.11 2.48
C LEU A 81 -12.01 -8.31 3.75
N LEU A 82 -12.20 -6.99 3.73
CA LEU A 82 -11.73 -6.08 4.77
C LEU A 82 -12.90 -5.53 5.59
N SER A 83 -12.69 -5.35 6.88
CA SER A 83 -13.65 -4.71 7.78
C SER A 83 -13.10 -3.38 8.29
N PRO A 84 -13.90 -2.30 8.35
CA PRO A 84 -13.45 -1.04 8.92
C PRO A 84 -13.08 -1.21 10.40
N SER A 85 -11.97 -0.61 10.78
CA SER A 85 -11.48 -0.55 12.16
C SER A 85 -11.93 0.75 12.84
N THR A 86 -12.01 0.73 14.17
CA THR A 86 -12.20 1.93 14.99
C THR A 86 -10.92 2.75 15.13
N THR A 87 -9.76 2.21 14.76
CA THR A 87 -8.46 2.89 14.85
C THR A 87 -8.43 4.15 13.99
N ARG A 88 -7.93 5.24 14.57
CA ARG A 88 -7.68 6.51 13.88
C ARG A 88 -6.34 7.07 14.35
N THR A 89 -5.55 7.60 13.43
CA THR A 89 -4.27 8.26 13.74
C THR A 89 -4.21 9.61 13.05
N THR A 90 -3.46 10.55 13.63
CA THR A 90 -3.30 11.91 13.09
C THR A 90 -1.87 12.08 12.59
N CYS A 91 -1.74 12.45 11.32
CA CYS A 91 -0.49 12.85 10.70
C CYS A 91 -0.51 14.36 10.42
N PRO A 92 0.49 15.14 10.88
CA PRO A 92 0.52 16.59 10.66
C PRO A 92 0.59 16.98 9.17
N TYR A 93 1.01 16.07 8.30
CA TYR A 93 1.19 16.32 6.87
C TYR A 93 0.06 15.75 6.00
N LYS A 94 -0.72 14.79 6.50
CA LYS A 94 -1.71 14.04 5.71
C LYS A 94 -3.13 14.11 6.26
N GLY A 95 -3.32 14.44 7.54
CA GLY A 95 -4.64 14.48 8.18
C GLY A 95 -4.93 13.24 9.03
N ILE A 96 -6.19 12.82 9.10
CA ILE A 96 -6.63 11.69 9.93
C ILE A 96 -6.74 10.42 9.06
N ALA A 97 -6.00 9.39 9.45
CA ALA A 97 -6.09 8.08 8.79
C ALA A 97 -7.22 7.24 9.40
N ALA A 98 -8.00 6.58 8.54
CA ALA A 98 -8.92 5.50 8.89
C ALA A 98 -8.31 4.15 8.48
N TYR A 99 -8.63 3.09 9.22
CA TYR A 99 -8.00 1.78 9.07
C TYR A 99 -9.01 0.67 8.75
N TRP A 100 -8.52 -0.39 8.11
CA TRP A 100 -9.23 -1.63 7.80
C TRP A 100 -8.41 -2.85 8.21
N SER A 101 -9.13 -3.91 8.56
CA SER A 101 -8.57 -5.15 9.11
C SER A 101 -9.04 -6.37 8.32
N LEU A 102 -8.20 -7.41 8.29
CA LEU A 102 -8.61 -8.79 8.11
C LEU A 102 -8.94 -9.42 9.48
N PRO A 103 -9.66 -10.55 9.54
CA PRO A 103 -9.94 -11.25 10.80
C PRO A 103 -8.68 -11.62 11.61
N ASP A 104 -7.58 -11.92 10.92
CA ASP A 104 -6.28 -12.33 11.46
C ASP A 104 -5.19 -11.26 11.36
N ALA A 105 -5.48 -10.12 10.71
CA ALA A 105 -4.55 -9.01 10.54
C ALA A 105 -5.22 -7.66 10.83
N PRO A 106 -5.14 -7.16 12.07
CA PRO A 106 -5.71 -5.87 12.42
C PRO A 106 -4.96 -4.71 11.75
N ASP A 107 -5.70 -3.68 11.33
CA ASP A 107 -5.17 -2.40 10.84
C ASP A 107 -4.12 -2.56 9.72
N ILE A 108 -4.37 -3.50 8.80
CA ILE A 108 -3.46 -3.85 7.69
C ILE A 108 -3.48 -2.84 6.54
N ALA A 109 -4.56 -2.08 6.41
CA ALA A 109 -4.71 -1.03 5.41
C ALA A 109 -5.21 0.27 6.04
N TRP A 110 -4.87 1.41 5.43
CA TRP A 110 -5.38 2.71 5.85
C TRP A 110 -5.65 3.63 4.66
N ALA A 111 -6.47 4.65 4.88
CA ALA A 111 -6.81 5.69 3.92
C ALA A 111 -6.99 7.05 4.61
N TYR A 112 -6.91 8.12 3.83
CA TYR A 112 -7.25 9.48 4.26
C TYR A 112 -8.51 9.93 3.52
N HIS A 113 -9.61 10.14 4.24
CA HIS A 113 -10.87 10.63 3.66
C HIS A 113 -10.89 12.17 3.52
N GLU A 114 -10.16 12.85 4.40
CA GLU A 114 -10.01 14.30 4.44
C GLU A 114 -8.51 14.65 4.45
N PRO A 115 -7.77 14.36 3.36
CA PRO A 115 -6.35 14.66 3.28
C PRO A 115 -6.07 16.17 3.26
N LEU A 116 -4.90 16.57 3.76
CA LEU A 116 -4.44 17.95 3.66
C LEU A 116 -4.10 18.35 2.22
N ALA A 117 -4.10 19.67 1.95
CA ALA A 117 -3.99 20.26 0.62
C ALA A 117 -2.85 19.66 -0.25
N ALA A 118 -1.67 19.45 0.36
CA ALA A 118 -0.47 18.95 -0.31
C ALA A 118 -0.62 17.52 -0.87
N VAL A 119 -1.53 16.72 -0.31
CA VAL A 119 -1.72 15.31 -0.66
C VAL A 119 -3.17 14.97 -1.01
N THR A 120 -3.95 15.96 -1.46
CA THR A 120 -5.38 15.77 -1.79
C THR A 120 -5.67 14.64 -2.78
N LEU A 121 -4.71 14.29 -3.64
CA LEU A 121 -4.81 13.18 -4.59
C LEU A 121 -5.09 11.84 -3.92
N ILE A 122 -4.58 11.59 -2.70
CA ILE A 122 -4.72 10.29 -2.03
C ILE A 122 -6.09 10.08 -1.37
N LYS A 123 -7.02 11.03 -1.54
CA LYS A 123 -8.35 10.95 -0.96
C LYS A 123 -8.99 9.61 -1.31
N ASP A 124 -9.47 8.90 -0.29
CA ASP A 124 -10.17 7.60 -0.42
C ASP A 124 -9.35 6.50 -1.13
N HIS A 125 -8.04 6.67 -1.27
CA HIS A 125 -7.14 5.62 -1.73
C HIS A 125 -6.57 4.85 -0.53
N LEU A 126 -6.47 3.54 -0.65
CA LEU A 126 -5.93 2.67 0.40
C LEU A 126 -4.44 2.40 0.19
N CYS A 127 -3.70 2.49 1.28
CA CYS A 127 -2.32 2.00 1.36
C CYS A 127 -2.27 0.79 2.29
N PHE A 128 -1.31 -0.10 2.07
CA PHE A 128 -1.16 -1.35 2.81
C PHE A 128 0.17 -1.38 3.55
N MET A 129 0.14 -1.95 4.75
CA MET A 129 1.35 -2.27 5.49
C MET A 129 2.05 -3.43 4.81
N GLY A 130 3.35 -3.32 4.60
CA GLY A 130 4.13 -4.36 3.93
C GLY A 130 5.39 -3.81 3.30
N THR A 131 6.17 -4.72 2.73
CA THR A 131 7.36 -4.39 1.95
C THR A 131 7.12 -4.69 0.48
N ALA A 132 7.64 -3.83 -0.39
CA ALA A 132 7.69 -4.14 -1.81
C ALA A 132 8.73 -5.24 -2.03
N ALA A 133 8.29 -6.37 -2.57
CA ALA A 133 9.18 -7.40 -3.09
C ALA A 133 9.62 -7.00 -4.51
N ASP A 134 10.93 -6.89 -4.73
CA ASP A 134 11.50 -6.71 -6.07
C ASP A 134 11.14 -7.94 -6.91
N THR A 135 10.16 -7.78 -7.81
CA THR A 135 9.88 -8.80 -8.83
C THR A 135 10.65 -8.40 -10.09
N ALA A 136 11.90 -8.85 -10.21
CA ALA A 136 12.63 -8.75 -11.47
C ALA A 136 11.83 -9.44 -12.58
N SER A 137 11.63 -8.71 -13.69
CA SER A 137 10.86 -9.13 -14.86
C SER A 137 11.22 -10.55 -15.31
N GLY A 138 10.20 -11.37 -15.55
CA GLY A 138 10.35 -12.80 -15.86
C GLY A 138 11.24 -13.09 -17.07
N SER A 139 12.10 -14.10 -16.91
CA SER A 139 12.48 -14.99 -17.99
C SER A 139 11.81 -16.34 -17.72
N GLY A 140 10.71 -16.59 -18.42
CA GLY A 140 10.18 -17.94 -18.52
C GLY A 140 11.13 -18.81 -19.34
N THR A 141 11.50 -19.95 -18.80
CA THR A 141 11.73 -21.17 -19.59
C THR A 141 11.13 -22.32 -18.79
N GLY A 142 9.88 -22.64 -19.09
CA GLY A 142 9.40 -23.99 -18.86
C GLY A 142 10.11 -24.93 -19.85
N SER A 143 10.64 -26.02 -19.31
CA SER A 143 10.64 -27.30 -19.99
C SER A 143 10.53 -28.34 -18.90
N GLU A 144 9.30 -28.84 -18.73
CA GLU A 144 9.08 -30.21 -18.30
C GLU A 144 9.86 -31.12 -19.26
N GLU A 145 10.76 -31.96 -18.76
CA GLU A 145 11.09 -33.20 -19.44
C GLU A 145 10.99 -34.35 -18.44
N SER A 146 9.94 -35.11 -18.67
CA SER A 146 9.69 -36.45 -18.16
C SER A 146 10.64 -37.44 -18.83
N LEU A 147 11.32 -38.29 -18.05
CA LEU A 147 11.69 -39.67 -18.41
C LEU A 147 12.02 -40.36 -17.06
N ALA A 148 11.14 -41.17 -16.49
CA ALA A 148 10.96 -42.61 -16.77
C ALA A 148 12.21 -43.45 -16.51
N ALA A 149 11.98 -44.50 -15.71
CA ALA A 149 12.89 -45.54 -15.26
C ALA A 149 13.68 -46.26 -16.36
N ASP A 150 14.91 -46.68 -16.03
CA ASP A 150 15.28 -48.10 -15.85
C ASP A 150 16.46 -48.20 -14.86
#